data_AF-A0A2R6H5V8-F1
#
_entry.id   AF-A0A2R6H5V8-F1
#
_cell.length_a   1.000
_cell.length_b   1.000
_cell.length_c   1.000
_cell.angle_alpha   90.00
_cell.angle_beta   90.00
_cell.angle_gamma   90.00
#
_symmetry.space_group_name_H-M   'P 1'
#
loop_
_entity.id
_entity.type
_entity.pdbx_description
1 polymer ?
#
loop_
_entity_poly.entity_id
_entity_poly.type
_entity_poly.pdbx_seq_one_letter_code
_entity_poly.pdbx_strand_id
1 'polypeptide(L)'
;MSGTDSSAGDDGPETVQVNLRLTRAFLEDIDATWEQQGFNSRSEFLRHAARDAVKHPEFSREGWKQIAASEHDLRSGEAELVSRGEVRAMMDRDADDE
;
A
#
# COMPACT_ATOMS: atom_id res chain seq x y z
N MET A 1 -23.59 -6.62 36.81
CA MET A 1 -23.58 -6.87 35.36
C MET A 1 -22.17 -7.30 35.02
N SER A 2 -22.01 -8.54 34.54
CA SER A 2 -20.75 -9.26 34.45
C SER A 2 -19.73 -8.57 33.56
N GLY A 3 -18.56 -8.25 34.12
CA GLY A 3 -17.34 -8.09 33.35
C GLY A 3 -16.87 -9.48 32.95
N THR A 4 -16.96 -9.79 31.66
CA THR A 4 -16.31 -10.96 31.10
C THR A 4 -14.91 -10.53 30.71
N ASP A 5 -13.96 -10.70 31.64
CA ASP A 5 -12.54 -10.77 31.33
C ASP A 5 -12.32 -12.02 30.48
N SER A 6 -12.29 -11.86 29.16
CA SER A 6 -11.85 -12.91 28.25
C SER A 6 -10.32 -13.02 28.29
N SER A 7 -9.79 -13.55 29.38
CA SER A 7 -8.49 -14.23 29.35
C SER A 7 -8.72 -15.67 28.92
N ALA A 8 -8.92 -15.87 27.61
CA ALA A 8 -8.85 -17.19 26.98
C ALA A 8 -7.58 -17.20 26.14
N GLY A 9 -6.72 -18.20 26.37
CA GLY A 9 -5.32 -18.21 25.97
C GLY A 9 -5.07 -17.86 24.50
N ASP A 10 -4.19 -16.89 24.31
CA ASP A 10 -3.71 -16.45 23.01
C ASP A 10 -2.21 -16.68 23.01
N ASP A 11 -1.75 -17.78 22.40
CA ASP A 11 -0.33 -17.96 22.01
C ASP A 11 -0.05 -17.11 20.74
N GLY A 12 -0.66 -15.92 20.71
CA GLY A 12 -0.59 -14.92 19.67
C GLY A 12 0.38 -13.81 20.08
N PRO A 13 0.90 -13.05 19.10
CA PRO A 13 1.77 -11.92 19.41
C PRO A 13 1.05 -10.93 20.34
N GLU A 14 1.76 -10.39 21.33
CA GLU A 14 1.21 -9.37 22.23
C GLU A 14 0.59 -8.23 21.41
N THR A 15 -0.68 -7.93 21.68
CA THR A 15 -1.41 -6.84 21.01
C THR A 15 -1.72 -5.71 21.98
N VAL A 16 -1.65 -4.48 21.48
CA VAL A 16 -2.04 -3.27 22.23
C VAL A 16 -3.18 -2.58 21.50
N GLN A 17 -4.19 -2.15 22.25
CA GLN A 17 -5.33 -1.42 21.69
C GLN A 17 -4.99 0.05 21.45
N VAL A 18 -5.31 0.56 20.26
CA VAL A 18 -5.16 1.96 19.89
C VAL A 18 -6.55 2.55 19.62
N ASN A 19 -6.82 3.74 20.16
CA ASN A 19 -8.05 4.48 19.90
C ASN A 19 -7.82 5.52 18.79
N LEU A 20 -8.62 5.47 17.72
CA LEU A 20 -8.56 6.41 16.59
C LEU A 20 -9.86 7.21 16.48
N ARG A 21 -9.76 8.49 16.14
CA ARG A 21 -10.90 9.34 15.83
C ARG A 21 -10.99 9.56 14.32
N LEU A 22 -12.09 9.13 13.72
CA LEU A 22 -12.35 9.24 12.28
C LEU A 22 -13.64 10.03 12.04
N THR A 23 -13.79 10.58 10.84
CA THR A 23 -15.09 11.13 10.41
C THR A 23 -16.06 9.98 10.14
N ARG A 24 -17.37 10.22 10.26
CA ARG A 24 -18.38 9.20 9.98
C ARG A 24 -18.32 8.75 8.52
N ALA A 25 -18.22 9.69 7.58
CA ALA A 25 -18.12 9.38 6.15
C ALA A 25 -16.92 8.47 5.86
N PHE A 26 -15.76 8.75 6.46
CA PHE A 26 -14.59 7.90 6.25
C PHE A 26 -14.73 6.51 6.89
N LEU A 27 -15.43 6.39 8.02
CA LEU A 27 -15.75 5.08 8.59
C LEU A 27 -16.66 4.27 7.65
N GLU A 28 -17.64 4.91 7.00
CA GLU A 28 -18.50 4.25 6.01
C GLU A 28 -17.70 3.76 4.80
N ASP A 29 -16.75 4.56 4.30
CA ASP A 29 -15.84 4.15 3.22
C ASP A 29 -14.97 2.96 3.63
N ILE A 30 -14.44 2.96 4.86
CA ILE A 30 -13.67 1.83 5.40
C ILE A 30 -14.56 0.60 5.45
N ASP A 31 -15.77 0.71 6.01
CA ASP A 31 -16.73 -0.38 6.20
C ASP A 31 -17.07 -1.04 4.85
N ALA A 32 -17.29 -0.24 3.80
CA ALA A 32 -17.50 -0.76 2.46
C ALA A 32 -16.25 -1.44 1.86
N THR A 33 -15.06 -0.92 2.16
CA THR A 33 -13.80 -1.38 1.56
C THR A 33 -13.33 -2.72 2.12
N TRP A 34 -13.32 -2.90 3.45
CA TRP A 34 -12.79 -4.15 4.04
C TRP A 34 -13.65 -5.36 3.68
N GLU A 35 -14.97 -5.18 3.59
CA GLU A 35 -15.91 -6.23 3.17
C GLU A 35 -15.65 -6.63 1.70
N GLN A 36 -15.51 -5.64 0.81
CA GLN A 36 -15.21 -5.89 -0.60
C GLN A 36 -13.87 -6.59 -0.81
N GLN A 37 -12.87 -6.27 0.02
CA GLN A 37 -11.55 -6.91 -0.03
C GLN A 37 -11.51 -8.26 0.70
N GLY A 38 -12.60 -8.70 1.34
CA GLY A 38 -12.73 -10.02 1.95
C GLY A 38 -11.97 -10.19 3.27
N PHE A 39 -11.69 -9.10 3.99
CA PHE A 39 -11.11 -9.21 5.35
C PHE A 39 -12.12 -9.80 6.32
N ASN A 40 -11.68 -10.43 7.42
CA ASN A 40 -12.60 -11.01 8.41
C ASN A 40 -13.13 -9.95 9.38
N SER A 41 -12.44 -8.81 9.49
CA SER A 41 -12.86 -7.69 10.33
C SER A 41 -12.22 -6.38 9.92
N ARG A 42 -12.85 -5.29 10.34
CA ARG A 42 -12.31 -3.92 10.26
C ARG A 42 -10.93 -3.78 10.91
N SER A 43 -10.75 -4.35 12.09
CA SER A 43 -9.48 -4.30 12.82
C SER A 43 -8.37 -5.05 12.09
N GLU A 44 -8.69 -6.07 11.30
CA GLU A 44 -7.71 -6.75 10.46
C GLU A 44 -7.30 -5.88 9.27
N PHE A 45 -8.26 -5.30 8.56
CA PHE A 45 -8.01 -4.37 7.45
C PHE A 45 -7.17 -3.17 7.88
N LEU A 46 -7.52 -2.53 9.00
CA LEU A 46 -6.78 -1.38 9.54
C LEU A 46 -5.35 -1.75 9.93
N ARG A 47 -5.14 -2.93 10.52
CA ARG A 47 -3.79 -3.43 10.84
C ARG A 47 -2.99 -3.74 9.57
N HIS A 48 -3.63 -4.30 8.55
CA HIS A 48 -2.99 -4.57 7.26
C HIS A 48 -2.54 -3.26 6.60
N ALA A 49 -3.44 -2.29 6.45
CA ALA A 49 -3.12 -0.99 5.86
C ALA A 49 -2.02 -0.25 6.64
N ALA A 50 -2.09 -0.26 7.98
CA ALA A 50 -1.04 0.35 8.81
C ALA A 50 0.31 -0.36 8.66
N ARG A 51 0.33 -1.70 8.58
CA ARG A 51 1.55 -2.47 8.38
C ARG A 51 2.16 -2.19 7.01
N ASP A 52 1.34 -2.17 5.96
CA ASP A 52 1.79 -1.89 4.59
C ASP A 52 2.46 -0.51 4.51
N ALA A 53 1.78 0.53 5.01
CA ALA A 53 2.30 1.89 5.04
C ALA A 53 3.63 2.03 5.82
N VAL A 54 3.87 1.20 6.83
CA VAL A 54 5.10 1.22 7.65
C VAL A 54 6.21 0.34 7.05
N LYS A 55 5.85 -0.79 6.43
CA LYS A 55 6.82 -1.79 5.94
C LYS A 55 7.26 -1.55 4.50
N HIS A 56 6.45 -0.82 3.72
CA HIS A 56 6.72 -0.49 2.33
C HIS A 56 6.64 1.02 2.07
N PRO A 57 7.33 1.86 2.86
CA PRO A 57 7.24 3.32 2.73
C PRO A 57 7.75 3.84 1.37
N GLU A 58 8.67 3.11 0.74
CA GLU A 58 9.19 3.42 -0.60
C GLU A 58 8.12 3.33 -1.70
N PHE A 59 7.08 2.53 -1.51
CA PHE A 59 5.96 2.40 -2.44
C PHE A 59 4.82 3.33 -2.07
N SER A 60 5.08 4.63 -2.22
CA SER A 60 4.06 5.65 -2.08
C SER A 60 2.92 5.45 -3.10
N ARG A 61 1.76 6.08 -2.84
CA ARG A 61 0.65 6.13 -3.81
C ARG A 61 1.10 6.65 -5.19
N GLU A 62 2.05 7.57 -5.24
CA GLU A 62 2.61 8.07 -6.50
C GLU A 62 3.44 6.99 -7.22
N GLY A 63 4.22 6.18 -6.49
CA GLY A 63 4.94 5.04 -7.06
C GLY A 63 3.98 4.03 -7.71
N TRP A 64 2.85 3.73 -7.04
CA TRP A 64 1.82 2.87 -7.62
C TRP A 64 1.18 3.43 -8.88
N LYS A 65 0.94 4.75 -8.94
CA LYS A 65 0.43 5.41 -10.16
C LYS A 65 1.43 5.31 -11.30
N GLN A 66 2.72 5.51 -11.03
CA GLN A 66 3.77 5.40 -12.05
C GLN A 66 3.83 4.00 -12.63
N ILE A 67 3.74 2.96 -11.79
CA ILE A 67 3.73 1.58 -12.25
C ILE A 67 2.47 1.28 -13.06
N ALA A 68 1.30 1.72 -12.59
CA ALA A 68 0.05 1.52 -13.31
C ALA A 68 0.04 2.25 -14.67
N ALA A 69 0.59 3.47 -14.74
CA ALA A 69 0.75 4.22 -15.99
C ALA A 69 1.72 3.48 -16.93
N SER A 70 2.90 3.09 -16.45
CA SER A 70 3.89 2.37 -17.24
C SER A 70 3.35 1.03 -17.79
N GLU A 71 2.62 0.26 -16.99
CA GLU A 71 1.95 -0.97 -17.44
C GLU A 71 0.86 -0.69 -18.48
N HIS A 72 0.11 0.42 -18.33
CA HIS A 72 -0.87 0.83 -19.33
C HIS A 72 -0.21 1.17 -20.66
N ASP A 73 0.83 2.01 -20.64
CA ASP A 73 1.58 2.44 -21.82
C ASP A 73 2.19 1.24 -22.57
N LEU A 74 2.72 0.26 -21.82
CA LEU A 74 3.24 -0.99 -22.39
C LEU A 74 2.15 -1.79 -23.10
N ARG A 75 0.94 -1.85 -22.52
CA ARG A 75 -0.18 -2.61 -23.07
C ARG A 75 -0.88 -1.89 -24.23
N SER A 76 -0.96 -0.57 -24.20
CA SER A 76 -1.50 0.25 -25.29
C SER A 76 -0.52 0.36 -26.47
N GLY A 77 0.76 0.03 -26.25
CA GLY A 77 1.82 0.20 -27.25
C GLY A 77 2.27 1.66 -27.38
N GLU A 78 1.87 2.51 -26.44
CA GLU A 78 2.26 3.93 -26.35
C GLU A 78 3.59 4.11 -25.61
N ALA A 79 4.10 3.05 -24.97
CA ALA A 79 5.39 3.08 -24.30
C ALA A 79 6.53 3.35 -25.28
N GLU A 80 7.28 4.43 -25.02
CA GLU A 80 8.55 4.68 -25.67
C GLU A 80 9.61 3.71 -25.12
N LEU A 81 10.02 2.76 -25.95
CA LEU A 81 11.03 1.76 -25.59
C LEU A 81 12.38 2.19 -26.14
N VAL A 82 13.40 2.18 -25.30
CA VAL A 82 14.79 2.44 -25.67
C VAL A 82 15.60 1.16 -25.59
N SER A 83 16.48 0.95 -26.56
CA SER A 83 17.41 -0.18 -26.51
C SER A 83 18.50 0.05 -25.47
N ARG A 84 19.10 -1.04 -24.97
CA ARG A 84 20.24 -0.96 -24.05
C ARG A 84 21.42 -0.12 -24.61
N GLY A 85 21.64 -0.15 -25.92
CA GLY A 85 22.70 0.61 -26.58
C GLY A 85 22.44 2.12 -26.50
N GLU A 86 21.20 2.53 -26.74
CA GLU A 86 20.76 3.93 -26.66
C GLU A 86 20.85 4.45 -25.22
N VAL A 87 20.42 3.67 -24.24
CA VAL A 87 20.52 4.04 -22.81
C VAL A 87 21.96 4.30 -22.40
N ARG A 88 22.91 3.42 -22.81
CA ARG A 88 24.33 3.65 -22.54
C ARG A 88 24.84 4.93 -23.19
N ALA A 89 24.51 5.15 -24.45
CA ALA A 89 24.90 6.36 -25.17
C ALA A 89 24.27 7.64 -24.59
N MET A 90 23.17 7.57 -23.85
CA MET A 90 22.60 8.69 -23.10
C MET A 90 23.38 8.95 -21.80
N MET A 91 23.64 7.90 -21.01
CA MET A 91 24.38 8.03 -19.75
C MET A 91 25.82 8.53 -19.96
N ASP A 92 26.47 8.09 -21.04
CA ASP A 92 27.83 8.53 -21.37
C ASP A 92 27.86 10.01 -21.80
N ARG A 93 26.79 10.52 -22.42
CA ARG A 93 26.68 11.95 -22.80
C ARG A 93 26.49 12.86 -21.59
N ASP A 94 25.73 12.43 -20.59
CA ASP A 94 25.52 13.20 -19.36
C ASP A 94 26.78 13.30 -18.50
N ALA A 95 27.74 12.38 -18.67
CA ALA A 95 29.03 12.38 -17.96
C ALA A 95 30.10 13.27 -18.64
N ASP A 96 29.94 13.61 -19.91
CA ASP A 96 30.86 14.44 -20.68
C ASP A 96 30.52 15.95 -20.60
N ASP A 97 29.35 16.31 -20.05
CA ASP A 97 28.87 17.69 -19.84
C ASP A 97 29.14 18.24 -18.42
N GLU A 98 29.93 17.54 -17.57
CA GLU A 98 30.34 17.98 -16.21
C GLU A 98 31.83 18.38 -16.11
#